data_AF-A0A1M6EFJ1-F1
#
_entry.id   AF-A0A1M6EFJ1-F1
#
_cell.length_a   1.000
_cell.length_b   1.000
_cell.length_c   1.000
_cell.angle_alpha   90.00
_cell.angle_beta   90.00
_cell.angle_gamma   90.00
#
_symmetry.space_group_name_H-M   'P 1'
#
loop_
_entity.id
_entity.type
_entity.pdbx_description
1 polymer ?
#
loop_
_entity_poly.entity_id
_entity_poly.type
_entity_poly.pdbx_seq_one_letter_code
_entity_poly.pdbx_strand_id
1 'polypeptide(L)' 'MLLNVLLILTGFAVIIAIELPRLLRQKLYRETIAFFVLIAIGITLSLGQALQLPIPNVTKGIEAITRPLFKAIEKILSP' A
#
# COMPACT_ATOMS: atom_id res chain seq x y z
N MET A 1 -1.48 -13.90 -13.84
CA MET A 1 -0.36 -13.66 -12.90
C MET A 1 0.75 -12.83 -13.54
N LEU A 2 1.42 -13.33 -14.59
CA LEU A 2 2.55 -12.62 -15.23
C LEU A 2 2.18 -11.24 -15.79
N LEU A 3 1.03 -11.12 -16.46
CA LEU A 3 0.53 -9.84 -16.98
C LEU A 3 0.34 -8.80 -15.87
N ASN A 4 -0.24 -9.21 -14.73
CA ASN A 4 -0.47 -8.31 -13.59
C ASN A 4 0.85 -7.80 -13.02
N VAL A 5 1.85 -8.68 -12.89
CA VAL A 5 3.19 -8.31 -12.41
C VAL A 5 3.84 -7.32 -13.37
N LEU A 6 3.77 -7.55 -14.69
CA LEU A 6 4.27 -6.63 -15.70
C LEU A 6 3.60 -5.26 -15.61
N LEU A 7 2.28 -5.21 -15.53
CA LEU A 7 1.52 -3.96 -15.40
C LEU A 7 1.90 -3.18 -14.12
N ILE A 8 2.05 -3.88 -13.00
CA ILE A 8 2.48 -3.28 -11.73
C ILE A 8 3.88 -2.65 -11.89
N LEU A 9 4.85 -3.42 -12.38
CA LEU A 9 6.23 -2.95 -12.54
C LEU A 9 6.31 -1.78 -13.54
N THR A 10 5.61 -1.85 -14.67
CA THR A 10 5.54 -0.76 -15.63
C THR A 10 4.90 0.49 -15.02
N GLY A 11 3.81 0.35 -14.25
CA GLY A 11 3.16 1.46 -13.57
C GLY A 11 4.11 2.19 -12.61
N PHE A 12 4.80 1.44 -11.74
CA PHE A 12 5.78 2.03 -10.83
C PHE A 12 6.99 2.62 -11.57
N ALA A 13 7.45 1.99 -12.65
CA ALA A 13 8.54 2.53 -13.48
C ALA A 13 8.16 3.88 -14.10
N VAL A 14 6.92 4.05 -14.57
CA VAL A 14 6.41 5.32 -15.09
C VAL A 14 6.38 6.38 -14.00
N ILE A 15 5.89 6.05 -12.79
CA ILE A 15 5.88 6.98 -11.65
C ILE A 15 7.31 7.44 -11.32
N ILE A 16 8.25 6.50 -11.20
CA ILE A 16 9.67 6.80 -10.94
C ILE A 16 10.25 7.68 -12.05
N ALA A 17 9.99 7.36 -13.32
CA ALA A 17 10.51 8.11 -14.46
C ALA A 17 10.02 9.57 -14.49
N ILE A 18 8.81 9.85 -14.01
CA ILE A 18 8.25 11.20 -13.97
C ILE A 18 8.74 11.97 -12.72
N GLU A 19 8.71 11.31 -11.56
CA GLU A 19 8.81 11.99 -10.27
C GLU A 19 10.25 12.06 -9.76
N LEU A 20 11.06 11.02 -9.98
CA LEU A 20 12.45 10.98 -9.53
C LEU A 20 13.32 12.09 -10.16
N PRO A 21 13.25 12.40 -11.47
CA PRO A 21 14.07 13.46 -12.03
C PRO A 21 13.72 14.83 -11.45
N ARG A 22 12.45 15.07 -11.13
CA ARG A 22 12.01 16.31 -10.48
C ARG A 22 12.63 16.44 -9.09
N LEU A 23 12.58 15.40 -8.27
CA LEU A 23 13.14 15.39 -6.92
C LEU A 23 14.66 15.59 -6.92
N LEU A 24 15.36 14.90 -7.82
CA LEU A 24 16.82 15.02 -7.98
C LEU A 24 17.23 16.41 -8.46
N ARG A 25 16.53 16.99 -9.45
CA ARG A 25 16.80 18.35 -9.94
C ARG A 25 16.62 19.41 -8.84
N GLN A 26 15.67 19.21 -7.94
CA GLN A 26 15.41 20.12 -6.81
C GLN A 26 16.31 19.85 -5.59
N LYS A 27 17.22 18.85 -5.67
CA LYS A 27 18.11 18.41 -4.57
C LYS A 27 17.33 18.06 -3.28
N LEU A 28 16.10 17.57 -3.44
CA LEU A 28 15.20 17.19 -2.36
C LEU A 28 15.51 15.76 -1.90
N TYR A 29 16.66 15.57 -1.26
CA TYR A 29 17.15 14.24 -0.89
C TYR A 29 16.30 13.57 0.19
N ARG A 30 15.74 14.33 1.13
CA ARG A 30 14.88 13.78 2.19
C ARG A 30 13.57 13.26 1.60
N GLU A 31 13.02 14.01 0.66
CA GLU A 31 11.81 13.70 -0.09
C GLU A 31 12.06 12.54 -1.06
N THR A 32 13.25 12.45 -1.65
CA THR A 32 13.66 11.30 -2.47
C THR A 32 13.68 10.02 -1.65
N ILE A 33 14.19 10.06 -0.42
CA ILE A 33 14.15 8.90 0.48
C ILE A 33 12.70 8.53 0.82
N ALA A 34 11.87 9.50 1.21
CA ALA A 34 10.46 9.25 1.50
C ALA A 34 9.71 8.66 0.28
N PHE A 35 9.97 9.19 -0.91
CA PHE A 35 9.45 8.66 -2.18
C PHE A 35 9.83 7.19 -2.37
N PHE A 36 11.11 6.83 -2.23
CA PHE A 36 11.53 5.43 -2.38
C PHE A 36 10.96 4.50 -1.32
N VAL A 37 10.80 4.97 -0.08
CA VAL A 37 10.12 4.20 0.97
C VAL A 37 8.68 3.89 0.57
N LEU A 38 7.95 4.90 0.08
CA LEU A 38 6.57 4.72 -0.38
C LEU A 38 6.48 3.80 -1.61
N ILE A 39 7.39 3.96 -2.57
CA ILE A 39 7.49 3.08 -3.75
C ILE A 39 7.75 1.63 -3.32
N ALA A 40 8.69 1.41 -2.40
CA ALA A 40 9.00 0.07 -1.91
C ALA A 40 7.79 -0.59 -1.23
N ILE A 41 7.06 0.15 -0.40
CA ILE A 41 5.82 -0.32 0.23
C ILE A 41 4.77 -0.67 -0.84
N GLY A 42 4.55 0.24 -1.79
CA GLY A 42 3.56 0.05 -2.87
C GLY A 42 3.86 -1.16 -3.74
N ILE A 43 5.12 -1.34 -4.16
CA ILE A 43 5.56 -2.49 -4.95
C ILE A 43 5.40 -3.78 -4.14
N THR A 44 5.85 -3.80 -2.88
CA THR A 44 5.76 -4.99 -2.02
C THR A 44 4.31 -5.45 -1.85
N LEU A 45 3.40 -4.52 -1.54
CA LEU A 45 1.98 -4.83 -1.38
C LEU A 45 1.34 -5.28 -2.70
N SER A 46 1.59 -4.56 -3.80
CA SER A 46 1.00 -4.86 -5.11
C SER A 46 1.47 -6.21 -5.64
N LEU A 47 2.78 -6.49 -5.55
CA LEU A 47 3.36 -7.76 -5.98
C LEU A 47 2.91 -8.91 -5.08
N GLY A 48 2.93 -8.72 -3.76
CA GLY A 48 2.48 -9.79 -2.87
C GLY A 48 1.00 -10.12 -3.08
N GLN A 49 0.15 -9.14 -3.36
CA GLN A 49 -1.25 -9.40 -3.74
C GLN A 49 -1.36 -10.11 -5.09
N ALA A 50 -0.61 -9.67 -6.11
CA ALA A 50 -0.64 -10.27 -7.45
C ALA A 50 -0.09 -11.71 -7.48
N LEU A 51 0.86 -12.02 -6.60
CA LEU A 51 1.45 -13.35 -6.40
C LEU A 51 0.69 -14.19 -5.37
N GLN A 52 -0.40 -13.67 -4.80
CA GLN A 52 -1.20 -14.34 -3.77
C GLN A 52 -0.34 -14.79 -2.56
N LEU A 53 0.70 -14.01 -2.23
CA LEU A 53 1.48 -14.24 -1.03
C LEU A 53 0.57 -14.07 0.20
N PRO A 54 0.79 -14.86 1.27
CA PRO A 54 0.06 -14.72 2.52
C PRO A 54 0.51 -13.44 3.25
N ILE A 55 0.16 -12.28 2.71
CA ILE A 55 0.37 -11.00 3.37
C ILE A 55 -0.66 -10.91 4.50
N PRO A 56 -0.24 -10.52 5.72
CA PRO A 56 -1.18 -10.26 6.81
C PRO A 56 -2.25 -9.27 6.33
N ASN A 57 -3.51 -9.70 6.37
CA ASN A 57 -4.62 -8.89 5.93
C ASN A 57 -4.84 -7.75 6.95
N VAL A 58 -4.50 -6.52 6.56
CA VAL A 58 -4.67 -5.31 7.39
C VAL A 58 -6.14 -5.14 7.83
N THR A 59 -7.09 -5.56 7.01
CA THR A 59 -8.52 -5.55 7.35
C THR A 59 -8.81 -6.41 8.58
N LYS A 60 -8.11 -7.53 8.80
CA LYS A 60 -8.25 -8.32 10.03
C LYS A 60 -7.76 -7.56 11.26
N GLY A 61 -6.70 -6.77 11.11
CA GLY A 61 -6.21 -5.89 12.18
C GLY A 61 -7.20 -4.78 12.51
N ILE A 62 -7.75 -4.12 11.48
CA ILE A 62 -8.81 -3.13 11.63
C ILE A 62 -10.03 -3.77 12.30
N GLU A 63 -10.47 -4.94 11.82
CA GLU A 63 -11.58 -5.69 12.38
C GLU A 63 -11.36 -6.01 13.86
N ALA A 64 -10.15 -6.40 14.27
CA ALA A 64 -9.86 -6.68 15.68
C ALA A 64 -10.12 -5.45 16.58
N ILE A 65 -9.88 -4.24 16.08
CA ILE A 65 -10.07 -2.99 16.81
C ILE A 65 -11.52 -2.49 16.70
N THR A 66 -12.16 -2.64 15.54
CA THR A 66 -13.51 -2.10 15.29
C THR A 66 -14.63 -3.04 15.74
N ARG A 67 -14.40 -4.36 15.76
CA ARG A 67 -15.40 -5.37 16.17
C ARG A 67 -15.93 -5.19 17.60
N PRO A 68 -15.13 -4.82 18.61
CA PRO A 68 -15.65 -4.47 19.94
C PRO A 68 -16.64 -3.29 19.90
N LEU A 69 -16.33 -2.26 19.10
CA LEU A 69 -17.19 -1.10 18.92
C LEU A 69 -18.52 -1.48 18.25
N PHE A 70 -18.46 -2.27 17.17
CA PHE A 70 -19.65 -2.78 16.50
C PHE A 70 -20.53 -3.60 17.44
N LYS A 71 -19.95 -4.50 18.23
CA LYS A 71 -20.70 -5.30 19.23
C LYS A 71 -21.35 -4.43 20.31
N ALA A 72 -20.67 -3.37 20.75
CA ALA A 72 -21.24 -2.44 21.72
C ALA A 72 -22.46 -1.70 21.15
N ILE A 73 -22.37 -1.26 19.89
CA ILE A 73 -23.47 -0.60 19.17
C ILE A 73 -24.63 -1.57 18.94
N GLU A 74 -24.34 -2.78 18.45
CA GLU A 74 -25.33 -3.83 18.20
C GLU A 74 -26.12 -4.18 19.47
N LYS A 75 -25.43 -4.26 20.62
CA LYS A 75 -26.07 -4.48 21.93
C LYS A 75 -27.00 -3.34 22.36
N ILE A 76 -26.72 -2.10 21.96
CA ILE A 76 -27.56 -0.93 22.30
C ILE A 76 -28.77 -0.84 21.36
N LEU A 77 -28.59 -1.18 20.07
CA LEU A 77 -29.62 -1.06 19.04
C LEU A 77 -30.58 -2.26 19.00
N SER A 78 -30.16 -3.41 19.53
CA SER A 78 -30.96 -4.64 19.59
C SER A 78 -31.24 -5.00 21.06
N PRO A 79 -32.09 -4.24 21.77
CA PRO A 79 -32.46 -4.57 23.15
C PRO A 79 -33.25 -5.87 23.24
#